data_AF-A0A0F0FN02-F1
#
_entry.id   AF-A0A0F0FN02-F1
#
_cell.length_a   1.000
_cell.length_b   1.000
_cell.length_c   1.000
_cell.angle_alpha   90.00
_cell.angle_beta   90.00
_cell.angle_gamma   90.00
#
_symmetry.space_group_name_H-M   'P 1'
#
loop_
_entity.id
_entity.type
_entity.pdbx_description
1 polymer ?
#
loop_
_entity_poly.entity_id
_entity_poly.type
_entity_poly.pdbx_seq_one_letter_code
_entity_poly.pdbx_strand_id
1 'polypeptide(L)'
;MRLAIWLVVIAVLLPEGAVAADFGSKGGPEPANIDQMTDLLREDPYDLELLISFGTSKGGSAGHLALAIRDDAPGDDLVYSANFYADRTRKHQSGFYTSDLMVGIPKKEYLFMTVSSIAETASFGLDFGEIYKRSVIGVRVRGIPASDKGALVAYFRRINADYHQRARNTEYHRGEIKYDYMRLNCAKTVGAAFKFGAGYKDLEVTSAKVLSGRRVVAAATANLPTEMAMKLIKEWGKRGYGMDVVLYKKYGGSTYVDPHEDEKVAFKDLPNRFPSVLSMDFRREQGAYEDFDNLFAMYLLYNLGKYSVRVNEQTMLLEIEKDKRSMAYPEAARLATQSARSDSENFRRHIPFSQSGTRIGETPDNTHLYDFTDKDARTTKP
;
A
#
# COMPACT_ATOMS: atom_id res chain seq x y z
N MET A 1 -59.62 42.52 35.21
CA MET A 1 -58.19 42.26 34.93
C MET A 1 -58.02 40.75 34.78
N ARG A 2 -57.65 40.27 33.59
CA ARG A 2 -57.61 38.84 33.23
C ARG A 2 -56.21 38.28 33.46
N LEU A 3 -56.10 37.17 34.18
CA LEU A 3 -54.90 36.36 34.32
C LEU A 3 -54.53 35.73 32.96
N ALA A 4 -53.27 35.87 32.55
CA ALA A 4 -52.68 35.10 31.46
C ALA A 4 -51.57 34.23 32.05
N ILE A 5 -51.84 32.92 32.13
CA ILE A 5 -50.89 31.87 32.52
C ILE A 5 -50.03 31.59 31.29
N TRP A 6 -48.74 31.86 31.37
CA TRP A 6 -47.76 31.46 30.35
C TRP A 6 -47.27 30.04 30.62
N LEU A 7 -47.53 29.14 29.65
CA LEU A 7 -46.95 27.79 29.57
C LEU A 7 -45.49 27.90 29.11
N VAL A 8 -44.56 27.49 29.97
CA VAL A 8 -43.15 27.27 29.60
C VAL A 8 -43.04 25.85 29.03
N VAL A 9 -42.81 25.74 27.73
CA VAL A 9 -42.41 24.48 27.08
C VAL A 9 -40.90 24.36 27.19
N ILE A 10 -40.42 23.49 28.08
CA ILE A 10 -39.00 23.08 28.10
C ILE A 10 -38.84 22.02 27.01
N ALA A 11 -38.27 22.41 25.87
CA ALA A 11 -37.76 21.48 24.89
C ALA A 11 -36.52 20.80 25.49
N VAL A 12 -36.68 19.55 25.93
CA VAL A 12 -35.55 18.68 26.29
C VAL A 12 -34.82 18.35 24.99
N LEU A 13 -33.72 19.05 24.74
CA LEU A 13 -32.70 18.65 23.77
C LEU A 13 -32.02 17.39 24.33
N LEU A 14 -32.50 16.23 23.91
CA LEU A 14 -31.74 14.99 24.05
C LEU A 14 -30.51 15.12 23.15
N PRO A 15 -29.28 14.99 23.67
CA PRO A 15 -28.12 14.85 22.80
C PRO A 15 -28.32 13.57 21.97
N GLU A 16 -28.26 13.68 20.65
CA GLU A 16 -28.08 12.51 19.80
C GLU A 16 -26.85 11.77 20.34
N GLY A 17 -27.09 10.60 20.93
CA GLY A 17 -26.02 9.77 21.46
C GLY A 17 -25.09 9.45 20.31
N ALA A 18 -23.91 10.07 20.30
CA ALA A 18 -22.82 9.64 19.45
C ALA A 18 -22.55 8.18 19.82
N VAL A 19 -23.02 7.26 18.99
CA VAL A 19 -22.65 5.86 19.08
C VAL A 19 -21.13 5.85 18.97
N ALA A 20 -20.46 5.44 20.04
CA ALA A 20 -18.99 5.36 20.04
C ALA A 20 -18.59 4.48 18.85
N ALA A 21 -17.72 5.00 17.99
CA ALA A 21 -17.29 4.27 16.81
C ALA A 21 -16.58 2.97 17.24
N ASP A 22 -16.90 1.86 16.60
CA ASP A 22 -16.31 0.56 16.92
C ASP A 22 -14.84 0.49 16.49
N PHE A 23 -14.07 -0.43 17.09
CA PHE A 23 -12.69 -0.70 16.68
C PHE A 23 -12.61 -0.99 15.18
N GLY A 24 -11.62 -0.35 14.52
CA GLY A 24 -11.44 -0.46 13.07
C GLY A 24 -12.44 0.34 12.25
N SER A 25 -13.12 1.32 12.85
CA SER A 25 -13.88 2.36 12.18
C SER A 25 -13.19 3.72 12.29
N LYS A 26 -13.47 4.63 11.33
CA LYS A 26 -13.00 6.02 11.41
C LYS A 26 -13.46 6.65 12.73
N GLY A 27 -12.52 7.19 13.51
CA GLY A 27 -12.74 7.76 14.84
C GLY A 27 -12.97 6.75 15.98
N GLY A 28 -12.89 5.44 15.71
CA GLY A 28 -13.03 4.41 16.73
C GLY A 28 -11.73 4.13 17.49
N PRO A 29 -11.73 3.24 18.51
CA PRO A 29 -10.53 2.83 19.21
C PRO A 29 -9.44 2.29 18.28
N GLU A 30 -8.19 2.62 18.63
CA GLU A 30 -6.97 2.18 17.94
C GLU A 30 -6.24 1.12 18.79
N PRO A 31 -5.31 0.33 18.21
CA PRO A 31 -4.46 -0.54 19.00
C PRO A 31 -3.68 0.26 20.04
N ALA A 32 -3.82 -0.09 21.32
CA ALA A 32 -3.21 0.67 22.41
C ALA A 32 -1.67 0.61 22.46
N ASN A 33 -1.07 -0.28 21.67
CA ASN A 33 0.38 -0.52 21.63
C ASN A 33 1.04 -0.06 20.31
N ILE A 34 0.45 0.88 19.56
CA ILE A 34 1.04 1.42 18.32
C ILE A 34 2.47 1.91 18.54
N ASP A 35 2.72 2.67 19.61
CA ASP A 35 4.06 3.20 19.91
C ASP A 35 5.06 2.06 20.16
N GLN A 36 4.70 1.10 21.01
CA GLN A 36 5.55 -0.05 21.33
C GLN A 36 5.89 -0.87 20.08
N MET A 37 4.91 -1.15 19.22
CA MET A 37 5.14 -1.87 17.97
C MET A 37 6.02 -1.08 17.01
N THR A 38 5.80 0.24 16.92
CA THR A 38 6.59 1.10 16.03
C THR A 38 8.04 1.18 16.50
N ASP A 39 8.27 1.33 17.80
CA ASP A 39 9.60 1.34 18.40
C ASP A 39 10.34 0.03 18.16
N LEU A 40 9.66 -1.12 18.37
CA LEU A 40 10.19 -2.45 18.07
C LEU A 40 10.61 -2.58 16.59
N LEU A 41 9.76 -2.15 15.66
CA LEU A 41 10.09 -2.18 14.23
C LEU A 41 11.25 -1.24 13.87
N ARG A 42 11.44 -0.14 14.63
CA ARG A 42 12.51 0.86 14.43
C ARG A 42 13.87 0.45 15.00
N GLU A 43 13.93 -0.59 15.84
CA GLU A 43 15.20 -1.20 16.29
C GLU A 43 16.04 -1.68 15.10
N ASP A 44 15.38 -2.13 14.03
CA ASP A 44 16.04 -2.40 12.77
C ASP A 44 16.37 -1.10 12.02
N PRO A 45 17.61 -0.93 11.55
CA PRO A 45 18.00 0.25 10.79
C PRO A 45 17.42 0.22 9.37
N TYR A 46 16.81 1.32 8.98
CA TYR A 46 16.39 1.63 7.61
C TYR A 46 16.36 3.15 7.41
N ASP A 47 16.50 3.59 6.18
CA ASP A 47 16.48 5.00 5.78
C ASP A 47 15.15 5.39 5.12
N LEU A 48 14.60 4.45 4.34
CA LEU A 48 13.36 4.60 3.59
C LEU A 48 12.52 3.34 3.76
N GLU A 49 11.21 3.49 3.63
CA GLU A 49 10.30 2.37 3.49
C GLU A 49 9.30 2.64 2.37
N LEU A 50 9.37 1.83 1.31
CA LEU A 50 8.42 1.88 0.20
C LEU A 50 7.17 1.08 0.58
N LEU A 51 6.05 1.78 0.70
CA LEU A 51 4.78 1.21 1.13
C LEU A 51 3.93 0.91 -0.09
N ILE A 52 3.67 -0.38 -0.31
CA ILE A 52 2.85 -0.91 -1.39
C ILE A 52 1.55 -1.39 -0.77
N SER A 53 0.52 -0.55 -0.79
CA SER A 53 -0.80 -0.92 -0.28
C SER A 53 -1.55 -1.74 -1.33
N PHE A 54 -2.13 -2.87 -0.94
CA PHE A 54 -2.80 -3.81 -1.83
C PHE A 54 -4.05 -4.43 -1.22
N GLY A 55 -5.01 -4.75 -2.08
CA GLY A 55 -6.41 -4.94 -1.72
C GLY A 55 -7.28 -3.95 -2.48
N THR A 56 -8.52 -4.32 -2.77
CA THR A 56 -9.37 -3.60 -3.71
C THR A 56 -10.39 -2.72 -3.00
N SER A 57 -10.55 -1.48 -3.47
CA SER A 57 -11.89 -0.87 -3.54
C SER A 57 -12.59 -1.45 -4.77
N LYS A 58 -13.93 -1.50 -4.79
CA LYS A 58 -14.68 -2.15 -5.88
C LYS A 58 -14.40 -1.57 -7.28
N GLY A 59 -13.84 -0.36 -7.37
CA GLY A 59 -13.39 0.27 -8.61
C GLY A 59 -12.07 -0.24 -9.20
N GLY A 60 -11.39 -1.19 -8.56
CA GLY A 60 -10.11 -1.72 -9.03
C GLY A 60 -8.98 -0.71 -8.85
N SER A 61 -8.40 -0.65 -7.66
CA SER A 61 -7.16 0.10 -7.42
C SER A 61 -5.97 -0.81 -7.71
N ALA A 62 -5.05 -0.38 -8.58
CA ALA A 62 -3.77 -1.05 -8.93
C ALA A 62 -2.78 -1.20 -7.75
N GLY A 63 -3.28 -1.13 -6.52
CA GLY A 63 -2.54 -0.80 -5.33
C GLY A 63 -2.36 0.72 -5.19
N HIS A 64 -1.66 1.08 -4.12
CA HIS A 64 -1.20 2.43 -3.86
C HIS A 64 0.27 2.39 -3.48
N LEU A 65 1.03 3.41 -3.90
CA LEU A 65 2.46 3.50 -3.62
C LEU A 65 2.74 4.76 -2.82
N ALA A 66 3.28 4.59 -1.62
CA ALA A 66 3.72 5.69 -0.77
C ALA A 66 5.17 5.46 -0.32
N LEU A 67 5.81 6.52 0.16
CA LEU A 67 7.20 6.46 0.61
C LEU A 67 7.32 7.04 2.02
N ALA A 68 7.62 6.20 3.00
CA ALA A 68 8.09 6.64 4.30
C ALA A 68 9.56 7.04 4.20
N ILE A 69 9.88 8.23 4.69
CA ILE A 69 11.24 8.71 4.86
C ILE A 69 11.53 8.79 6.34
N ARG A 70 12.50 8.00 6.81
CA ARG A 70 12.98 8.10 8.19
C ARG A 70 13.86 9.32 8.30
N ASP A 71 13.37 10.32 9.02
CA ASP A 71 14.22 11.38 9.51
C ASP A 71 14.92 10.94 10.81
N ASP A 72 15.98 11.65 11.17
CA ASP A 72 16.73 11.39 12.40
C ASP A 72 16.03 12.00 13.63
N ALA A 73 14.76 12.44 13.49
CA ALA A 73 13.99 13.00 14.59
C ALA A 73 13.31 11.87 15.39
N PRO A 74 13.24 12.00 16.73
CA PRO A 74 12.43 11.12 17.56
C PRO A 74 10.94 11.31 17.25
N GLY A 75 10.17 10.22 17.20
CA GLY A 75 8.70 10.27 17.11
C GLY A 75 8.12 9.26 16.13
N ASP A 76 8.13 9.60 14.84
CA ASP A 76 7.52 8.81 13.78
C ASP A 76 8.14 9.18 12.41
N ASP A 77 8.03 8.28 11.43
CA ASP A 77 8.42 8.61 10.06
C ASP A 77 7.32 9.40 9.36
N LEU A 78 7.69 10.19 8.35
CA LEU A 78 6.72 10.84 7.49
C LEU A 78 6.52 10.04 6.19
N VAL A 79 5.28 9.61 5.95
CA VAL A 79 4.83 8.96 4.73
C VAL A 79 4.39 10.02 3.73
N TYR A 80 4.99 10.00 2.55
CA TYR A 80 4.57 10.79 1.40
C TYR A 80 3.67 9.96 0.49
N SER A 81 2.40 10.34 0.43
CA SER A 81 1.33 9.63 -0.28
C SER A 81 0.67 10.55 -1.31
N ALA A 82 0.45 10.07 -2.53
CA ALA A 82 -0.28 10.86 -3.52
C ALA A 82 -1.78 10.86 -3.23
N ASN A 83 -2.38 12.04 -3.15
CA ASN A 83 -3.78 12.23 -2.85
C ASN A 83 -4.65 11.97 -4.09
N PHE A 84 -5.43 10.90 -4.07
CA PHE A 84 -6.38 10.55 -5.14
C PHE A 84 -7.40 11.66 -5.41
N TYR A 85 -7.85 12.36 -4.36
CA TYR A 85 -8.87 13.39 -4.46
C TYR A 85 -8.34 14.74 -4.96
N ALA A 86 -7.01 14.90 -5.09
CA ALA A 86 -6.38 16.09 -5.67
C ALA A 86 -6.47 16.13 -7.21
N ASP A 87 -7.55 15.59 -7.80
CA ASP A 87 -7.81 15.53 -9.25
C ASP A 87 -8.56 16.76 -9.80
N ARG A 88 -9.02 17.62 -8.88
CA ARG A 88 -9.81 18.84 -9.13
C ARG A 88 -11.17 18.58 -9.80
N THR A 89 -11.74 17.38 -9.66
CA THR A 89 -13.10 17.09 -10.14
C THR A 89 -14.15 17.72 -9.25
N ARG A 90 -15.34 18.02 -9.80
CA ARG A 90 -16.44 18.63 -9.02
C ARG A 90 -16.90 17.74 -7.86
N LYS A 91 -16.87 16.41 -8.03
CA LYS A 91 -17.24 15.43 -6.98
C LYS A 91 -16.34 15.55 -5.73
N HIS A 92 -15.08 15.97 -5.91
CA HIS A 92 -14.11 16.04 -4.82
C HIS A 92 -13.92 17.45 -4.23
N GLN A 93 -14.73 18.43 -4.62
CA GLN A 93 -14.60 19.82 -4.14
C GLN A 93 -15.00 20.00 -2.66
N SER A 94 -15.82 19.11 -2.12
CA SER A 94 -16.25 19.12 -0.72
C SER A 94 -16.21 17.71 -0.15
N GLY A 95 -16.00 17.60 1.17
CA GLY A 95 -15.95 16.32 1.88
C GLY A 95 -14.63 15.56 1.76
N PHE A 96 -13.65 16.06 1.01
CA PHE A 96 -12.33 15.44 0.83
C PHE A 96 -11.20 16.43 1.12
N TYR A 97 -10.08 15.92 1.62
CA TYR A 97 -8.84 16.67 1.65
C TYR A 97 -8.32 16.84 0.22
N THR A 98 -8.16 18.08 -0.24
CA THR A 98 -7.65 18.39 -1.59
C THR A 98 -6.58 19.47 -1.59
N SER A 99 -6.08 19.85 -0.41
CA SER A 99 -5.09 20.92 -0.30
C SER A 99 -3.78 20.55 -0.97
N ASP A 100 -3.28 19.33 -0.78
CA ASP A 100 -2.01 18.89 -1.39
C ASP A 100 -2.18 17.68 -2.31
N LEU A 101 -1.32 17.60 -3.32
CA LEU A 101 -1.21 16.45 -4.22
C LEU A 101 -0.35 15.33 -3.61
N MET A 102 0.72 15.69 -2.90
CA MET A 102 1.55 14.77 -2.11
C MET A 102 1.39 15.12 -0.64
N VAL A 103 0.72 14.27 0.11
CA VAL A 103 0.42 14.50 1.52
C VAL A 103 1.52 13.86 2.37
N GLY A 104 1.99 14.61 3.38
CA GLY A 104 2.89 14.09 4.41
C GLY A 104 2.08 13.65 5.62
N ILE A 105 2.21 12.38 6.00
CA ILE A 105 1.35 11.71 6.98
C ILE A 105 2.24 10.97 7.98
N PRO A 106 2.08 11.14 9.31
CA PRO A 106 2.80 10.30 10.26
C PRO A 106 2.58 8.82 9.95
N LYS A 107 3.63 8.00 9.92
CA LYS A 107 3.54 6.59 9.51
C LYS A 107 2.61 5.78 10.41
N LYS A 108 2.56 6.09 11.71
CA LYS A 108 1.59 5.52 12.66
C LYS A 108 0.17 5.83 12.22
N GLU A 109 -0.10 7.08 11.82
CA GLU A 109 -1.41 7.47 11.29
C GLU A 109 -1.74 6.74 10.00
N TYR A 110 -0.79 6.77 9.06
CA TYR A 110 -0.92 6.16 7.76
C TYR A 110 -1.29 4.67 7.86
N LEU A 111 -0.61 3.93 8.74
CA LEU A 111 -0.82 2.50 8.89
C LEU A 111 -1.96 2.16 9.85
N PHE A 112 -1.98 2.70 11.06
CA PHE A 112 -2.68 2.08 12.21
C PHE A 112 -3.76 2.93 12.88
N MET A 113 -3.74 4.26 12.73
CA MET A 113 -4.69 5.12 13.44
C MET A 113 -6.05 5.23 12.73
N THR A 114 -7.05 5.67 13.47
CA THR A 114 -8.44 5.86 13.02
C THR A 114 -8.82 7.35 12.98
N VAL A 115 -7.92 8.23 13.38
CA VAL A 115 -8.03 9.69 13.25
C VAL A 115 -6.83 10.21 12.44
N SER A 116 -7.05 11.30 11.70
CA SER A 116 -5.98 11.97 10.94
C SER A 116 -5.68 13.34 11.50
N SER A 117 -4.40 13.67 11.63
CA SER A 117 -3.93 15.02 11.96
C SER A 117 -3.95 15.98 10.77
N ILE A 118 -4.14 15.47 9.55
CA ILE A 118 -4.06 16.27 8.30
C ILE A 118 -5.32 17.10 8.13
N ALA A 119 -6.48 16.44 8.21
CA ALA A 119 -7.80 17.05 8.16
C ALA A 119 -8.88 16.03 8.54
N GLU A 120 -10.02 16.51 9.05
CA GLU A 120 -11.21 15.67 9.27
C GLU A 120 -11.73 15.04 7.96
N THR A 121 -11.49 15.72 6.83
CA THR A 121 -11.87 15.29 5.48
C THR A 121 -10.85 14.35 4.83
N ALA A 122 -9.78 13.96 5.53
CA ALA A 122 -8.90 12.89 5.07
C ALA A 122 -9.69 11.56 5.00
N SER A 123 -9.29 10.70 4.07
CA SER A 123 -9.98 9.44 3.76
C SER A 123 -9.40 8.27 4.54
N PHE A 124 -10.24 7.60 5.32
CA PHE A 124 -9.88 6.41 6.09
C PHE A 124 -9.74 5.19 5.18
N GLY A 125 -8.64 4.46 5.29
CA GLY A 125 -8.27 3.38 4.38
C GLY A 125 -7.65 3.84 3.05
N LEU A 126 -7.20 5.09 2.98
CA LEU A 126 -6.45 5.64 1.84
C LEU A 126 -5.38 6.65 2.26
N ASP A 127 -5.77 7.69 2.99
CA ASP A 127 -4.84 8.69 3.51
C ASP A 127 -4.28 8.24 4.87
N PHE A 128 -5.09 7.54 5.68
CA PHE A 128 -4.68 7.01 6.98
C PHE A 128 -5.43 5.72 7.31
N GLY A 129 -4.95 4.95 8.30
CA GLY A 129 -5.58 3.70 8.72
C GLY A 129 -5.64 2.63 7.61
N GLU A 130 -4.61 2.54 6.77
CA GLU A 130 -4.58 1.65 5.61
C GLU A 130 -4.88 0.20 5.96
N ILE A 131 -4.37 -0.30 7.11
CA ILE A 131 -4.57 -1.70 7.50
C ILE A 131 -6.03 -2.08 7.71
N TYR A 132 -6.93 -1.12 7.92
CA TYR A 132 -8.35 -1.42 8.10
C TYR A 132 -9.04 -1.76 6.77
N LYS A 133 -8.60 -1.16 5.66
CA LYS A 133 -9.17 -1.41 4.33
C LYS A 133 -8.41 -2.49 3.57
N ARG A 134 -7.08 -2.53 3.71
CA ARG A 134 -6.19 -3.28 2.82
C ARG A 134 -4.88 -3.65 3.51
N SER A 135 -4.08 -4.53 2.92
CA SER A 135 -2.74 -4.85 3.45
C SER A 135 -1.69 -3.92 2.86
N VAL A 136 -0.56 -3.79 3.54
CA VAL A 136 0.58 -2.98 3.07
C VAL A 136 1.86 -3.80 3.13
N ILE A 137 2.64 -3.79 2.06
CA ILE A 137 4.02 -4.29 2.07
C ILE A 137 4.96 -3.10 2.20
N GLY A 138 5.73 -3.06 3.28
CA GLY A 138 6.80 -2.10 3.49
C GLY A 138 8.15 -2.70 3.09
N VAL A 139 8.74 -2.20 2.02
CA VAL A 139 10.12 -2.53 1.64
C VAL A 139 11.05 -1.54 2.31
N ARG A 140 11.71 -1.97 3.38
CA ARG A 140 12.68 -1.15 4.13
C ARG A 140 14.03 -1.21 3.45
N VAL A 141 14.67 -0.06 3.27
CA VAL A 141 15.94 0.09 2.56
C VAL A 141 16.93 0.81 3.46
N ARG A 142 18.15 0.28 3.56
CA ARG A 142 19.26 0.84 4.36
C ARG A 142 20.49 1.10 3.51
N GLY A 143 21.24 2.14 3.86
CA GLY A 143 22.40 2.64 3.13
C GLY A 143 22.07 3.77 2.15
N ILE A 144 20.90 4.40 2.27
CA ILE A 144 20.50 5.52 1.41
C ILE A 144 21.21 6.79 1.88
N PRO A 145 21.91 7.54 0.99
CA PRO A 145 22.56 8.78 1.37
C PRO A 145 21.56 9.81 1.93
N ALA A 146 21.97 10.57 2.95
CA ALA A 146 21.15 11.66 3.50
C ALA A 146 20.78 12.72 2.44
N SER A 147 21.65 12.94 1.45
CA SER A 147 21.37 13.80 0.29
C SER A 147 20.18 13.29 -0.53
N ASP A 148 20.04 11.98 -0.71
CA ASP A 148 18.94 11.38 -1.46
C ASP A 148 17.63 11.56 -0.68
N LYS A 149 17.63 11.33 0.64
CA LYS A 149 16.47 11.59 1.52
C LYS A 149 16.02 13.06 1.41
N GLY A 150 16.95 13.99 1.55
CA GLY A 150 16.68 15.43 1.42
C GLY A 150 16.15 15.83 0.05
N ALA A 151 16.70 15.26 -1.03
CA ALA A 151 16.26 15.51 -2.40
C ALA A 151 14.84 14.98 -2.66
N LEU A 152 14.47 13.83 -2.11
CA LEU A 152 13.12 13.28 -2.19
C LEU A 152 12.10 14.19 -1.51
N VAL A 153 12.38 14.63 -0.27
CA VAL A 153 11.53 15.57 0.47
C VAL A 153 11.37 16.89 -0.30
N ALA A 154 12.47 17.45 -0.81
CA ALA A 154 12.45 18.67 -1.59
C ALA A 154 11.61 18.50 -2.87
N TYR A 155 11.69 17.33 -3.52
CA TYR A 155 10.91 17.04 -4.71
C TYR A 155 9.41 16.93 -4.42
N PHE A 156 9.00 16.28 -3.32
CA PHE A 156 7.58 16.22 -2.94
C PHE A 156 7.01 17.61 -2.62
N ARG A 157 7.78 18.47 -1.94
CA ARG A 157 7.40 19.88 -1.73
C ARG A 157 7.23 20.62 -3.05
N ARG A 158 8.13 20.38 -4.01
CA ARG A 158 8.03 20.96 -5.35
C ARG A 158 6.78 20.50 -6.08
N ILE A 159 6.43 19.20 -6.05
CA ILE A 159 5.19 18.69 -6.66
C ILE A 159 3.97 19.44 -6.10
N ASN A 160 3.91 19.69 -4.79
CA ASN A 160 2.82 20.47 -4.19
C ASN A 160 2.85 21.92 -4.66
N ALA A 161 4.01 22.58 -4.69
CA ALA A 161 4.12 23.94 -5.21
C ALA A 161 3.60 24.03 -6.66
N ASP A 162 3.97 23.07 -7.51
CA ASP A 162 3.52 22.97 -8.90
C ASP A 162 2.01 22.68 -8.99
N TYR A 163 1.47 21.83 -8.09
CA TYR A 163 0.03 21.59 -7.96
C TYR A 163 -0.72 22.88 -7.62
N HIS A 164 -0.27 23.61 -6.61
CA HIS A 164 -0.88 24.87 -6.13
C HIS A 164 -0.88 25.95 -7.20
N GLN A 165 0.24 26.08 -7.91
CA GLN A 165 0.40 27.04 -9.02
C GLN A 165 -0.34 26.61 -10.29
N ARG A 166 -0.93 25.41 -10.32
CA ARG A 166 -1.50 24.80 -11.54
C ARG A 166 -0.48 24.77 -12.68
N ALA A 167 0.77 24.50 -12.34
CA ALA A 167 1.84 24.39 -13.31
C ALA A 167 1.49 23.36 -14.39
N ARG A 168 2.04 23.57 -15.59
CA ARG A 168 1.77 22.70 -16.74
C ARG A 168 3.07 22.35 -17.45
N ASN A 169 3.12 21.15 -18.00
CA ASN A 169 4.21 20.70 -18.88
C ASN A 169 5.59 20.84 -18.22
N THR A 170 5.72 20.33 -17.00
CA THR A 170 7.00 20.19 -16.32
C THR A 170 7.82 19.08 -16.98
N GLU A 171 9.10 18.99 -16.64
CA GLU A 171 10.00 17.94 -17.14
C GLU A 171 9.55 16.51 -16.76
N TYR A 172 8.74 16.38 -15.70
CA TYR A 172 8.25 15.10 -15.20
C TYR A 172 6.78 14.80 -15.57
N HIS A 173 6.02 15.79 -16.04
CA HIS A 173 4.62 15.60 -16.39
C HIS A 173 4.12 16.57 -17.48
N ARG A 174 3.46 16.00 -18.50
CA ARG A 174 2.76 16.75 -19.54
C ARG A 174 1.29 16.94 -19.17
N GLY A 175 0.82 18.18 -19.17
CA GLY A 175 -0.51 18.55 -18.66
C GLY A 175 -0.41 19.33 -17.35
N GLU A 176 -1.56 19.64 -16.76
CA GLU A 176 -1.66 20.29 -15.45
C GLU A 176 -1.26 19.33 -14.34
N ILE A 177 -0.49 19.82 -13.36
CA ILE A 177 -0.15 19.07 -12.17
C ILE A 177 -1.41 18.93 -11.30
N LYS A 178 -1.96 17.73 -11.30
CA LYS A 178 -3.08 17.26 -10.49
C LYS A 178 -3.12 15.74 -10.54
N TYR A 179 -3.81 15.11 -9.59
CA TYR A 179 -3.95 13.66 -9.62
C TYR A 179 -4.65 13.22 -10.91
N ASP A 180 -4.07 12.23 -11.58
CA ASP A 180 -4.65 11.57 -12.75
C ASP A 180 -4.24 10.11 -12.69
N TYR A 181 -5.23 9.23 -12.56
CA TYR A 181 -5.04 7.78 -12.39
C TYR A 181 -4.10 7.16 -13.44
N MET A 182 -4.11 7.68 -14.66
CA MET A 182 -3.34 7.15 -15.79
C MET A 182 -2.03 7.91 -16.03
N ARG A 183 -1.95 9.20 -15.67
CA ARG A 183 -0.88 10.11 -16.13
C ARG A 183 -0.04 10.74 -15.02
N LEU A 184 -0.55 10.84 -13.80
CA LEU A 184 0.13 11.37 -12.61
C LEU A 184 -0.48 10.76 -11.35
N ASN A 185 -0.32 9.44 -11.22
CA ASN A 185 -0.74 8.68 -10.05
C ASN A 185 0.42 8.53 -9.05
N CYS A 186 0.18 7.81 -7.96
CA CYS A 186 1.15 7.54 -6.90
C CYS A 186 2.47 6.92 -7.39
N ALA A 187 2.40 5.92 -8.27
CA ALA A 187 3.59 5.27 -8.82
C ALA A 187 4.45 6.25 -9.61
N LYS A 188 3.82 7.12 -10.42
CA LYS A 188 4.55 8.11 -11.20
C LYS A 188 5.17 9.19 -10.32
N THR A 189 4.45 9.69 -9.31
CA THR A 189 4.97 10.75 -8.44
C THR A 189 6.18 10.27 -7.64
N VAL A 190 6.10 9.06 -7.06
CA VAL A 190 7.23 8.42 -6.36
C VAL A 190 8.39 8.16 -7.32
N GLY A 191 8.14 7.53 -8.48
CA GLY A 191 9.18 7.28 -9.48
C GLY A 191 9.86 8.56 -9.99
N ALA A 192 9.08 9.62 -10.20
CA ALA A 192 9.59 10.93 -10.59
C ALA A 192 10.47 11.55 -9.50
N ALA A 193 10.12 11.39 -8.23
CA ALA A 193 10.96 11.86 -7.11
C ALA A 193 12.33 11.19 -7.10
N PHE A 194 12.41 9.88 -7.35
CA PHE A 194 13.70 9.20 -7.49
C PHE A 194 14.46 9.64 -8.75
N LYS A 195 13.80 9.69 -9.91
CA LYS A 195 14.47 10.01 -11.18
C LYS A 195 14.97 11.45 -11.24
N PHE A 196 14.10 12.41 -10.95
CA PHE A 196 14.35 13.84 -11.12
C PHE A 196 14.80 14.55 -9.83
N GLY A 197 14.46 14.00 -8.66
CA GLY A 197 14.93 14.50 -7.36
C GLY A 197 16.24 13.84 -6.93
N ALA A 198 16.20 12.54 -6.63
CA ALA A 198 17.34 11.81 -6.07
C ALA A 198 18.38 11.32 -7.12
N GLY A 199 18.22 11.70 -8.39
CA GLY A 199 19.22 11.42 -9.43
C GLY A 199 19.29 9.97 -9.90
N TYR A 200 18.21 9.20 -9.80
CA TYR A 200 18.13 7.83 -10.32
C TYR A 200 17.92 7.89 -11.85
N LYS A 201 18.95 8.32 -12.58
CA LYS A 201 18.86 8.70 -14.01
C LYS A 201 18.32 7.56 -14.89
N ASP A 202 18.71 6.33 -14.59
CA ASP A 202 18.33 5.13 -15.34
C ASP A 202 16.95 4.58 -14.95
N LEU A 203 16.31 5.13 -13.91
CA LEU A 203 14.95 4.73 -13.54
C LEU A 203 13.97 5.15 -14.63
N GLU A 204 13.31 4.18 -15.24
CA GLU A 204 12.32 4.43 -16.28
C GLU A 204 10.97 4.83 -15.67
N VAL A 205 10.64 6.11 -15.78
CA VAL A 205 9.34 6.67 -15.39
C VAL A 205 8.54 6.96 -16.66
N THR A 206 7.56 6.10 -16.96
CA THR A 206 6.75 6.20 -18.18
C THR A 206 5.68 7.28 -18.07
N SER A 207 5.60 8.15 -19.07
CA SER A 207 4.38 8.95 -19.31
C SER A 207 3.55 8.29 -20.40
N ALA A 208 2.23 8.17 -20.21
CA ALA A 208 1.33 7.68 -21.25
C ALA A 208 1.53 8.51 -22.53
N LYS A 209 2.08 7.89 -23.58
CA LYS A 209 2.25 8.55 -24.89
C LYS A 209 0.89 8.57 -25.59
N VAL A 210 0.33 9.75 -25.80
CA VAL A 210 -0.82 9.93 -26.71
C VAL A 210 -0.30 9.80 -28.14
N LEU A 211 -0.33 8.59 -28.70
CA LEU A 211 -0.10 8.39 -30.13
C LEU A 211 -1.36 8.85 -30.87
N SER A 212 -1.25 9.99 -31.56
CA SER A 212 -2.27 10.45 -32.51
C SER A 212 -2.41 9.42 -33.63
N GLY A 213 -3.52 8.67 -33.65
CA GLY A 213 -3.93 7.87 -34.80
C GLY A 213 -4.16 6.38 -34.58
N ARG A 214 -3.73 5.79 -33.44
CA ARG A 214 -4.11 4.40 -33.08
C ARG A 214 -4.55 4.33 -31.62
N ARG A 215 -5.82 3.99 -31.44
CA ARG A 215 -6.58 4.06 -30.18
C ARG A 215 -6.23 2.97 -29.15
N VAL A 216 -5.07 2.30 -29.22
CA VAL A 216 -4.85 1.10 -28.39
C VAL A 216 -3.40 0.92 -27.89
N VAL A 217 -3.31 0.55 -26.60
CA VAL A 217 -2.28 -0.20 -25.84
C VAL A 217 -1.28 0.56 -24.95
N ALA A 218 -0.68 1.71 -25.31
CA ALA A 218 0.39 2.29 -24.46
C ALA A 218 -0.07 2.87 -23.11
N ALA A 219 -1.38 2.95 -22.86
CA ALA A 219 -1.96 3.42 -21.61
C ALA A 219 -2.20 2.31 -20.58
N ALA A 220 -2.15 1.02 -20.97
CA ALA A 220 -2.56 -0.08 -20.09
C ALA A 220 -1.53 -0.49 -19.02
N THR A 221 -0.27 -0.05 -19.16
CA THR A 221 0.85 -0.52 -18.31
C THR A 221 1.68 0.59 -17.67
N ALA A 222 1.41 1.86 -17.98
CA ALA A 222 2.22 2.97 -17.46
C ALA A 222 1.87 3.27 -16.00
N ASN A 223 2.89 3.36 -15.15
CA ASN A 223 2.78 3.77 -13.74
C ASN A 223 1.95 2.81 -12.87
N LEU A 224 2.19 1.51 -13.02
CA LEU A 224 1.66 0.51 -12.10
C LEU A 224 2.44 0.57 -10.77
N PRO A 225 1.78 0.66 -9.61
CA PRO A 225 2.43 0.69 -8.29
C PRO A 225 3.43 -0.45 -8.08
N THR A 226 3.04 -1.70 -8.34
CA THR A 226 3.92 -2.85 -8.13
C THR A 226 5.09 -2.88 -9.13
N GLU A 227 4.87 -2.44 -10.37
CA GLU A 227 5.93 -2.36 -11.39
C GLU A 227 7.00 -1.32 -11.00
N MET A 228 6.57 -0.14 -10.58
CA MET A 228 7.48 0.91 -10.11
C MET A 228 8.23 0.45 -8.86
N ALA A 229 7.55 -0.26 -7.94
CA ALA A 229 8.21 -0.85 -6.79
C ALA A 229 9.31 -1.85 -7.20
N MET A 230 9.03 -2.75 -8.14
CA MET A 230 10.03 -3.70 -8.63
C MET A 230 11.23 -3.01 -9.30
N LYS A 231 11.00 -1.92 -10.04
CA LYS A 231 12.08 -1.08 -10.59
C LYS A 231 12.95 -0.47 -9.51
N LEU A 232 12.36 0.13 -8.48
CA LEU A 232 13.10 0.73 -7.37
C LEU A 232 13.91 -0.31 -6.59
N ILE A 233 13.31 -1.46 -6.26
CA ILE A 233 14.00 -2.59 -5.61
C ILE A 233 15.20 -3.04 -6.43
N LYS A 234 15.06 -3.13 -7.75
CA LYS A 234 16.17 -3.46 -8.66
C LYS A 234 17.28 -2.42 -8.63
N GLU A 235 16.93 -1.13 -8.65
CA GLU A 235 17.92 -0.04 -8.56
C GLU A 235 18.67 -0.04 -7.22
N TRP A 236 17.97 -0.27 -6.10
CA TRP A 236 18.61 -0.41 -4.78
C TRP A 236 19.52 -1.64 -4.71
N GLY A 237 19.09 -2.75 -5.31
CA GLY A 237 19.91 -3.96 -5.46
C GLY A 237 21.20 -3.71 -6.23
N LYS A 238 21.15 -2.98 -7.36
CA LYS A 238 22.33 -2.59 -8.14
C LYS A 238 23.30 -1.71 -7.34
N ARG A 239 22.76 -0.85 -6.46
CA ARG A 239 23.54 0.04 -5.58
C ARG A 239 24.09 -0.66 -4.34
N GLY A 240 23.74 -1.93 -4.13
CA GLY A 240 24.18 -2.71 -2.97
C GLY A 240 23.51 -2.30 -1.66
N TYR A 241 22.38 -1.59 -1.71
CA TYR A 241 21.65 -1.21 -0.51
C TYR A 241 21.03 -2.44 0.15
N GLY A 242 21.02 -2.44 1.48
CA GLY A 242 20.37 -3.49 2.24
C GLY A 242 18.86 -3.34 2.16
N MET A 243 18.15 -4.45 2.02
CA MET A 243 16.69 -4.45 1.96
C MET A 243 16.12 -5.56 2.84
N ASP A 244 14.96 -5.30 3.42
CA ASP A 244 14.09 -6.30 4.03
C ASP A 244 12.63 -5.85 3.94
N VAL A 245 11.70 -6.76 4.19
CA VAL A 245 10.26 -6.51 3.98
C VAL A 245 9.46 -6.75 5.24
N VAL A 246 8.55 -5.82 5.55
CA VAL A 246 7.51 -5.96 6.57
C VAL A 246 6.16 -6.06 5.87
N LEU A 247 5.38 -7.09 6.22
CA LEU A 247 3.99 -7.21 5.80
C LEU A 247 3.09 -6.69 6.91
N TYR A 248 2.34 -5.62 6.67
CA TYR A 248 1.28 -5.14 7.54
C TYR A 248 -0.05 -5.71 7.03
N LYS A 249 -0.62 -6.68 7.77
CA LYS A 249 -1.82 -7.39 7.34
C LYS A 249 -3.07 -6.57 7.59
N LYS A 250 -3.99 -6.63 6.62
CA LYS A 250 -5.34 -6.08 6.75
C LYS A 250 -6.02 -6.65 8.00
N TYR A 251 -6.67 -5.79 8.79
CA TYR A 251 -7.56 -6.20 9.86
C TYR A 251 -8.86 -6.76 9.29
N GLY A 252 -9.14 -8.04 9.57
CA GLY A 252 -10.31 -8.74 9.04
C GLY A 252 -11.65 -8.31 9.64
N GLY A 253 -11.64 -7.59 10.78
CA GLY A 253 -12.85 -7.25 11.52
C GLY A 253 -13.45 -5.87 11.24
N SER A 254 -12.89 -5.05 10.35
CA SER A 254 -13.39 -3.69 10.13
C SER A 254 -14.78 -3.69 9.48
N THR A 255 -15.79 -3.27 10.24
CA THR A 255 -17.18 -3.11 9.77
C THR A 255 -17.43 -1.78 9.06
N TYR A 256 -16.41 -0.93 8.97
CA TYR A 256 -16.54 0.41 8.40
C TYR A 256 -16.96 0.37 6.94
N VAL A 257 -17.96 1.18 6.60
CA VAL A 257 -18.45 1.38 5.24
C VAL A 257 -18.12 2.81 4.82
N ASP A 258 -17.38 2.98 3.74
CA ASP A 258 -17.02 4.30 3.23
C ASP A 258 -18.30 5.05 2.75
N PRO A 259 -18.63 6.21 3.34
CA PRO A 259 -19.81 6.97 2.95
C PRO A 259 -19.69 7.57 1.53
N HIS A 260 -18.48 7.62 0.96
CA HIS A 260 -18.23 8.21 -0.36
C HIS A 260 -18.24 7.21 -1.51
N GLU A 261 -18.16 5.90 -1.24
CA GLU A 261 -18.25 4.85 -2.25
C GLU A 261 -19.70 4.68 -2.73
N ASP A 262 -19.90 4.54 -4.04
CA ASP A 262 -21.24 4.40 -4.62
C ASP A 262 -21.91 3.07 -4.19
N GLU A 263 -21.10 2.01 -4.01
CA GLU A 263 -21.55 0.73 -3.46
C GLU A 263 -21.11 0.57 -2.01
N LYS A 264 -22.08 0.31 -1.12
CA LYS A 264 -21.85 0.22 0.32
C LYS A 264 -21.36 -1.18 0.71
N VAL A 265 -20.07 -1.29 0.95
CA VAL A 265 -19.39 -2.54 1.34
C VAL A 265 -18.52 -2.26 2.55
N ALA A 266 -18.61 -3.12 3.56
CA ALA A 266 -17.75 -3.02 4.73
C ALA A 266 -16.32 -3.41 4.37
N PHE A 267 -15.33 -2.78 4.99
CA PHE A 267 -13.93 -3.04 4.71
C PHE A 267 -13.55 -4.51 4.87
N LYS A 268 -14.06 -5.22 5.88
CA LYS A 268 -13.85 -6.67 6.04
C LYS A 268 -14.19 -7.49 4.80
N ASP A 269 -15.21 -7.09 4.04
CA ASP A 269 -15.73 -7.83 2.88
C ASP A 269 -15.02 -7.44 1.56
N LEU A 270 -14.10 -6.46 1.61
CA LEU A 270 -13.28 -6.09 0.46
C LEU A 270 -12.18 -7.13 0.18
N PRO A 271 -11.96 -7.52 -1.08
CA PRO A 271 -10.86 -8.40 -1.44
C PRO A 271 -9.49 -7.83 -1.04
N ASN A 272 -8.61 -8.70 -0.54
CA ASN A 272 -7.26 -8.34 -0.09
C ASN A 272 -6.21 -9.07 -0.96
N ARG A 273 -6.19 -8.72 -2.25
CA ARG A 273 -5.35 -9.38 -3.27
C ARG A 273 -4.14 -8.52 -3.62
N PHE A 274 -2.97 -9.17 -3.74
CA PHE A 274 -1.74 -8.52 -4.22
C PHE A 274 -1.92 -7.98 -5.65
N PRO A 275 -1.43 -6.77 -6.00
CA PRO A 275 -1.72 -6.12 -7.27
C PRO A 275 -0.84 -6.68 -8.39
N SER A 276 -1.35 -6.68 -9.62
CA SER A 276 -0.55 -7.09 -10.76
C SER A 276 0.63 -6.14 -11.00
N VAL A 277 1.77 -6.69 -11.42
CA VAL A 277 2.86 -5.91 -12.03
C VAL A 277 2.63 -5.60 -13.52
N LEU A 278 1.65 -6.22 -14.16
CA LEU A 278 1.45 -6.15 -15.62
C LEU A 278 0.21 -5.37 -16.05
N SER A 279 -0.74 -5.14 -15.15
CA SER A 279 -2.01 -4.52 -15.52
C SER A 279 -2.63 -3.72 -14.38
N MET A 280 -3.38 -2.67 -14.76
CA MET A 280 -4.34 -2.01 -13.88
C MET A 280 -5.64 -2.82 -13.73
N ASP A 281 -5.87 -3.80 -14.61
CA ASP A 281 -7.06 -4.63 -14.61
C ASP A 281 -7.02 -5.67 -13.49
N PHE A 282 -8.03 -5.58 -12.63
CA PHE A 282 -8.43 -6.64 -11.74
C PHE A 282 -9.61 -7.34 -12.38
N ARG A 283 -9.38 -8.52 -12.98
CA ARG A 283 -10.51 -9.40 -13.27
C ARG A 283 -11.20 -9.69 -11.94
N ARG A 284 -12.52 -9.42 -11.88
CA ARG A 284 -13.40 -9.77 -10.74
C ARG A 284 -13.31 -11.26 -10.38
N GLU A 285 -12.93 -12.08 -11.34
CA GLU A 285 -12.78 -13.53 -11.18
C GLU A 285 -11.57 -13.84 -10.29
N GLN A 286 -11.85 -14.61 -9.25
CA GLN A 286 -10.87 -15.17 -8.32
C GLN A 286 -9.87 -16.02 -9.11
N GLY A 287 -8.63 -15.58 -9.16
CA GLY A 287 -7.52 -16.35 -9.71
C GLY A 287 -6.23 -15.62 -9.40
N ALA A 288 -5.26 -16.33 -8.80
CA ALA A 288 -3.95 -15.76 -8.54
C ALA A 288 -3.22 -15.44 -9.86
N TYR A 289 -2.28 -14.50 -9.83
CA TYR A 289 -1.45 -14.25 -11.00
C TYR A 289 -0.40 -15.35 -11.13
N GLU A 290 -0.40 -16.05 -12.26
CA GLU A 290 0.45 -17.21 -12.55
C GLU A 290 1.57 -16.90 -13.55
N ASP A 291 1.59 -15.68 -14.11
CA ASP A 291 2.67 -15.22 -14.97
C ASP A 291 3.96 -14.98 -14.18
N PHE A 292 5.07 -15.08 -14.91
CA PHE A 292 6.41 -14.97 -14.35
C PHE A 292 6.63 -13.69 -13.54
N ASP A 293 6.20 -12.53 -14.05
CA ASP A 293 6.51 -11.24 -13.42
C ASP A 293 5.78 -11.08 -12.09
N ASN A 294 4.51 -11.50 -12.02
CA ASN A 294 3.76 -11.48 -10.76
C ASN A 294 4.29 -12.50 -9.75
N LEU A 295 4.59 -13.73 -10.19
CA LEU A 295 5.19 -14.74 -9.31
C LEU A 295 6.55 -14.28 -8.79
N PHE A 296 7.39 -13.70 -9.66
CA PHE A 296 8.69 -13.15 -9.29
C PHE A 296 8.55 -12.07 -8.21
N ALA A 297 7.64 -11.11 -8.38
CA ALA A 297 7.43 -10.05 -7.39
C ALA A 297 7.00 -10.63 -6.02
N MET A 298 6.02 -11.54 -6.00
CA MET A 298 5.56 -12.16 -4.76
C MET A 298 6.65 -12.97 -4.05
N TYR A 299 7.42 -13.77 -4.80
CA TYR A 299 8.51 -14.58 -4.25
C TYR A 299 9.68 -13.72 -3.78
N LEU A 300 10.04 -12.66 -4.52
CA LEU A 300 11.08 -11.73 -4.10
C LEU A 300 10.72 -11.06 -2.78
N LEU A 301 9.50 -10.52 -2.67
CA LEU A 301 9.04 -9.84 -1.46
C LEU A 301 8.94 -10.81 -0.27
N TYR A 302 8.50 -12.06 -0.49
CA TYR A 302 8.54 -13.09 0.53
C TYR A 302 9.97 -13.40 0.97
N ASN A 303 10.89 -13.61 0.03
CA ASN A 303 12.30 -13.93 0.34
C ASN A 303 12.99 -12.81 1.13
N LEU A 304 12.70 -11.55 0.80
CA LEU A 304 13.13 -10.36 1.54
C LEU A 304 12.38 -10.16 2.87
N GLY A 305 11.26 -10.84 3.09
CA GLY A 305 10.43 -10.77 4.28
C GLY A 305 11.21 -10.98 5.58
N LYS A 306 10.95 -10.11 6.56
CA LYS A 306 11.44 -10.19 7.93
C LYS A 306 10.32 -10.31 8.94
N TYR A 307 9.28 -9.49 8.83
CA TYR A 307 8.14 -9.49 9.78
C TYR A 307 6.79 -9.55 9.07
N SER A 308 5.82 -10.18 9.73
CA SER A 308 4.38 -10.06 9.47
C SER A 308 3.74 -9.44 10.71
N VAL A 309 3.15 -8.26 10.56
CA VAL A 309 2.47 -7.52 11.62
C VAL A 309 0.96 -7.62 11.40
N ARG A 310 0.21 -7.89 12.47
CA ARG A 310 -1.26 -7.95 12.42
C ARG A 310 -1.87 -7.34 13.67
N VAL A 311 -3.16 -7.02 13.58
CA VAL A 311 -4.02 -6.85 14.77
C VAL A 311 -4.43 -8.23 15.28
N ASN A 312 -4.21 -8.48 16.57
CA ASN A 312 -4.71 -9.66 17.25
C ASN A 312 -6.20 -9.45 17.59
N GLU A 313 -7.09 -10.27 17.02
CA GLU A 313 -8.54 -10.07 17.14
C GLU A 313 -9.10 -10.30 18.55
N GLN A 314 -8.35 -10.94 19.45
CA GLN A 314 -8.78 -11.15 20.83
C GLN A 314 -8.40 -9.98 21.74
N THR A 315 -7.24 -9.37 21.51
CA THR A 315 -6.68 -8.32 22.37
C THR A 315 -6.79 -6.92 21.77
N MET A 316 -7.06 -6.83 20.46
CA MET A 316 -7.03 -5.60 19.66
C MET A 316 -5.67 -4.88 19.67
N LEU A 317 -4.60 -5.58 20.06
CA LEU A 317 -3.22 -5.09 20.01
C LEU A 317 -2.54 -5.50 18.71
N LEU A 318 -1.52 -4.74 18.31
CA LEU A 318 -0.60 -5.14 17.24
C LEU A 318 0.36 -6.21 17.75
N GLU A 319 0.66 -7.20 16.92
CA GLU A 319 1.68 -8.22 17.19
C GLU A 319 2.51 -8.55 15.94
N ILE A 320 3.73 -9.05 16.14
CA ILE A 320 4.48 -9.75 15.11
C ILE A 320 3.94 -11.19 15.06
N GLU A 321 3.14 -11.49 14.05
CA GLU A 321 2.57 -12.82 13.80
C GLU A 321 3.65 -13.83 13.41
N LYS A 322 4.59 -13.39 12.57
CA LYS A 322 5.69 -14.20 12.06
C LYS A 322 6.92 -13.34 11.90
N ASP A 323 8.07 -13.91 12.22
CA ASP A 323 9.37 -13.37 11.85
C ASP A 323 10.20 -14.41 11.12
N LYS A 324 11.16 -13.93 10.33
CA LYS A 324 12.21 -14.77 9.75
C LYS A 324 13.45 -13.96 9.44
N ARG A 325 14.57 -14.64 9.23
CA ARG A 325 15.76 -14.00 8.68
C ARG A 325 15.52 -13.59 7.22
N SER A 326 15.66 -12.30 6.94
CA SER A 326 15.60 -11.77 5.57
C SER A 326 16.82 -12.26 4.75
N MET A 327 16.58 -12.62 3.49
CA MET A 327 17.64 -12.98 2.55
C MET A 327 18.29 -11.72 1.96
N ALA A 328 19.57 -11.78 1.62
CA ALA A 328 20.21 -10.71 0.86
C ALA A 328 19.62 -10.61 -0.55
N TYR A 329 19.48 -9.40 -1.09
CA TYR A 329 18.82 -9.17 -2.38
C TYR A 329 19.32 -10.06 -3.54
N PRO A 330 20.63 -10.23 -3.79
CA PRO A 330 21.09 -11.07 -4.90
C PRO A 330 20.63 -12.52 -4.79
N GLU A 331 20.62 -13.06 -3.57
CA GLU A 331 20.15 -14.41 -3.30
C GLU A 331 18.63 -14.51 -3.42
N ALA A 332 17.91 -13.57 -2.81
CA ALA A 332 16.44 -13.49 -2.86
C ALA A 332 15.93 -13.40 -4.31
N ALA A 333 16.57 -12.56 -5.14
CA ALA A 333 16.23 -12.40 -6.55
C ALA A 333 16.58 -13.63 -7.38
N ARG A 334 17.72 -14.27 -7.13
CA ARG A 334 18.09 -15.54 -7.80
C ARG A 334 17.06 -16.64 -7.50
N LEU A 335 16.71 -16.82 -6.24
CA LEU A 335 15.72 -17.82 -5.82
C LEU A 335 14.33 -17.51 -6.41
N ALA A 336 13.87 -16.26 -6.29
CA ALA A 336 12.59 -15.82 -6.86
C ALA A 336 12.54 -16.04 -8.38
N THR A 337 13.64 -15.79 -9.11
CA THR A 337 13.73 -16.05 -10.55
C THR A 337 13.59 -17.54 -10.88
N GLN A 338 14.25 -18.41 -10.12
CA GLN A 338 14.20 -19.85 -10.31
C GLN A 338 12.78 -20.39 -10.04
N SER A 339 12.19 -20.03 -8.90
CA SER A 339 10.83 -20.44 -8.53
C SER A 339 9.78 -19.91 -9.50
N ALA A 340 9.82 -18.62 -9.85
CA ALA A 340 8.86 -18.02 -10.77
C ALA A 340 8.92 -18.65 -12.18
N ARG A 341 10.12 -18.99 -12.66
CA ARG A 341 10.28 -19.68 -13.96
C ARG A 341 9.68 -21.08 -13.92
N SER A 342 10.04 -21.87 -12.90
CA SER A 342 9.51 -23.22 -12.71
C SER A 342 7.98 -23.21 -12.66
N ASP A 343 7.43 -22.37 -11.79
CA ASP A 343 6.01 -22.38 -11.48
C ASP A 343 5.18 -21.82 -12.65
N SER A 344 5.61 -20.72 -13.28
CA SER A 344 4.92 -20.18 -14.48
C SER A 344 4.93 -21.14 -15.67
N GLU A 345 6.01 -21.92 -15.86
CA GLU A 345 6.06 -22.95 -16.90
C GLU A 345 5.10 -24.10 -16.62
N ASN A 346 4.99 -24.53 -15.35
CA ASN A 346 4.09 -25.59 -14.93
C ASN A 346 2.62 -25.16 -15.03
N PHE A 347 2.28 -23.93 -14.62
CA PHE A 347 0.95 -23.35 -14.82
C PHE A 347 0.57 -23.34 -16.30
N ARG A 348 1.45 -22.85 -17.17
CA ARG A 348 1.21 -22.84 -18.63
C ARG A 348 0.96 -24.24 -19.20
N ARG A 349 1.61 -25.26 -18.65
CA ARG A 349 1.46 -26.67 -19.06
C ARG A 349 0.22 -27.35 -18.46
N HIS A 350 -0.50 -26.69 -17.54
CA HIS A 350 -1.67 -27.24 -16.85
C HIS A 350 -1.39 -28.60 -16.18
N ILE A 351 -0.16 -28.80 -15.71
CA ILE A 351 0.25 -30.02 -15.01
C ILE A 351 0.03 -29.86 -13.51
N PRO A 352 -0.36 -30.90 -12.77
CA PRO A 352 -0.33 -30.88 -11.31
C PRO A 352 1.10 -30.74 -10.81
N PHE A 353 1.37 -29.77 -9.94
CA PHE A 353 2.68 -29.56 -9.31
C PHE A 353 2.54 -28.85 -7.97
N SER A 354 3.56 -28.97 -7.12
CA SER A 354 3.70 -28.15 -5.92
C SER A 354 4.51 -26.89 -6.26
N GLN A 355 4.03 -25.73 -5.84
CA GLN A 355 4.73 -24.46 -6.10
C GLN A 355 6.10 -24.45 -5.43
N SER A 356 7.11 -24.02 -6.19
CA SER A 356 8.50 -23.97 -5.74
C SER A 356 8.77 -22.73 -4.88
N GLY A 357 7.98 -21.67 -5.04
CA GLY A 357 8.10 -20.43 -4.26
C GLY A 357 6.95 -20.24 -3.27
N THR A 358 7.19 -19.43 -2.23
CA THR A 358 6.16 -19.02 -1.27
C THR A 358 5.71 -17.60 -1.56
N ARG A 359 4.41 -17.40 -1.74
CA ARG A 359 3.82 -16.08 -2.02
C ARG A 359 3.71 -15.25 -0.74
N ILE A 360 3.84 -13.93 -0.88
CA ILE A 360 3.63 -12.99 0.23
C ILE A 360 2.12 -12.76 0.46
N GLY A 361 1.71 -12.71 1.72
CA GLY A 361 0.36 -12.25 2.11
C GLY A 361 -0.81 -13.23 1.91
N GLU A 362 -0.60 -14.38 1.26
CA GLU A 362 -1.60 -15.45 1.26
C GLU A 362 -1.70 -16.07 2.66
N THR A 363 -2.93 -16.32 3.13
CA THR A 363 -3.16 -17.26 4.23
C THR A 363 -2.41 -18.54 3.84
N PRO A 364 -1.61 -19.16 4.73
CA PRO A 364 -0.94 -20.39 4.39
C PRO A 364 -2.01 -21.43 4.08
N ASP A 365 -2.30 -21.63 2.80
CA ASP A 365 -3.02 -22.80 2.35
C ASP A 365 -2.04 -23.97 2.45
N ASN A 366 -1.93 -24.47 3.68
CA ASN A 366 -1.13 -25.64 4.01
C ASN A 366 -1.87 -26.93 3.59
N THR A 367 -2.97 -26.87 2.83
CA THR A 367 -3.60 -28.10 2.29
C THR A 367 -2.65 -28.87 1.36
N HIS A 368 -1.57 -28.24 0.89
CA HIS A 368 -0.53 -28.89 0.11
C HIS A 368 0.69 -29.38 0.95
N LEU A 369 0.72 -29.14 2.27
CA LEU A 369 1.80 -29.59 3.16
C LEU A 369 1.56 -30.98 3.77
N TYR A 370 0.43 -31.61 3.48
CA TYR A 370 0.10 -32.98 3.90
C TYR A 370 -0.35 -33.83 2.71
N ASP A 371 0.54 -34.02 1.74
CA ASP A 371 0.51 -35.22 0.90
C ASP A 371 1.87 -35.92 1.04
N PHE A 372 2.06 -36.57 2.19
CA PHE A 372 3.03 -37.65 2.27
C PHE A 372 2.48 -38.78 1.42
N THR A 373 3.02 -38.96 0.20
CA THR A 373 2.91 -40.27 -0.42
C THR A 373 3.83 -41.22 0.35
N ASP A 374 3.24 -42.24 0.97
CA ASP A 374 3.91 -43.37 1.63
C ASP A 374 4.89 -44.06 0.66
N LYS A 375 6.09 -43.49 0.49
CA LYS A 375 7.17 -44.10 -0.31
C LYS A 375 8.48 -44.32 0.43
N ASP A 376 8.57 -43.91 1.69
CA ASP A 376 9.72 -44.20 2.56
C ASP A 376 9.43 -45.21 3.68
N ALA A 377 8.31 -45.93 3.61
CA ALA A 377 8.14 -47.16 4.38
C ALA A 377 9.07 -48.24 3.79
N ARG A 378 10.26 -48.32 4.38
CA ARG A 378 11.25 -49.38 4.14
C ARG A 378 10.57 -50.74 4.02
N THR A 379 10.83 -51.39 2.90
CA THR A 379 10.65 -52.81 2.68
C THR A 379 11.40 -53.61 3.73
N THR A 380 10.69 -54.09 4.75
CA THR A 380 11.02 -55.38 5.38
C THR A 380 10.07 -56.41 4.80
N LYS A 381 10.59 -57.22 3.87
CA LYS A 381 9.94 -58.44 3.39
C LYS A 381 10.49 -59.65 4.18
N PRO A 382 9.71 -60.74 4.24
CA PRO A 382 9.53 -61.62 5.39
C PRO A 382 10.74 -62.47 5.78
#